data_AF-A0A645JIU9-F1
#
_entry.id   AF-A0A645JIU9-F1
#
_cell.length_a   1.000
_cell.length_b   1.000
_cell.length_c   1.000
_cell.angle_alpha   90.00
_cell.angle_beta   90.00
_cell.angle_gamma   90.00
#
_symmetry.space_group_name_H-M   'P 1'
#
loop_
_entity.id
_entity.type
_entity.pdbx_description
1 polymer ?
#
loop_
_entity_poly.entity_id
_entity_poly.type
_entity_poly.pdbx_seq_one_letter_code
_entity_poly.pdbx_strand_id
1 'polypeptide(L)'
;MWSEVLGLYERSELSKKDKEDVELIRLVMNYNGMTFSSVKDLNVNMMVKFLSLREKIIYSKMVSIVENTEKLYHWIDFARQWEAHWYERNSIMADNIKKIANDYKNKRIVVLVGLEHKPGLLDLLQESTDFVIQEY
;
A
#
# COMPACT_ATOMS: atom_id res chain seq x y z
N MET A 1 11.46 -7.68 11.45
CA MET A 1 11.89 -6.83 10.31
C MET A 1 11.94 -5.34 10.64
N TRP A 2 10.82 -4.58 10.68
CA TRP A 2 10.88 -3.11 10.81
C TRP A 2 11.64 -2.60 12.05
N SER A 3 11.41 -3.20 13.22
CA SER A 3 12.13 -2.84 14.45
C SER A 3 13.64 -3.08 14.36
N GLU A 4 14.08 -4.10 13.63
CA GLU A 4 15.51 -4.35 13.40
C GLU A 4 16.12 -3.36 12.42
N VAL A 5 15.38 -3.03 11.34
CA VAL A 5 15.76 -1.95 10.41
C VAL A 5 15.94 -0.64 11.18
N LEU A 6 15.00 -0.29 12.06
CA LEU A 6 15.10 0.90 12.91
C LEU A 6 16.31 0.82 13.86
N GLY A 7 16.57 -0.33 14.48
CA GLY A 7 17.73 -0.49 15.34
C GLY A 7 19.06 -0.28 14.59
N LEU A 8 19.17 -0.78 13.35
CA LEU A 8 20.35 -0.55 12.51
C LEU A 8 20.45 0.92 12.07
N TYR A 9 19.32 1.55 11.76
CA TYR A 9 19.24 2.97 11.44
C TYR A 9 19.75 3.85 12.60
N GLU A 10 19.25 3.62 13.82
CA GLU A 10 19.61 4.38 15.03
C GLU A 10 21.09 4.24 15.39
N ARG A 11 21.66 3.04 15.19
CA ARG A 11 23.10 2.79 15.39
C ARG A 11 23.97 3.23 14.22
N SER A 12 23.38 3.86 13.19
CA SER A 12 24.08 4.32 11.99
C SER A 12 24.77 3.21 11.18
N GLU A 13 24.28 1.98 11.27
CA GLU A 13 24.85 0.78 10.63
C GLU A 13 24.33 0.51 9.21
N LEU A 14 23.40 1.34 8.72
CA LEU A 14 22.90 1.28 7.34
C LEU A 14 23.79 2.09 6.37
N SER A 15 23.75 1.73 5.08
CA SER A 15 24.37 2.56 4.04
C SER A 15 23.71 3.94 3.96
N LYS A 16 24.39 4.93 3.37
CA LYS A 16 23.81 6.28 3.19
C LYS A 16 22.46 6.22 2.46
N LYS A 17 22.39 5.45 1.38
CA LYS A 17 21.16 5.26 0.58
C LYS A 17 20.05 4.61 1.42
N ASP A 18 20.36 3.54 2.14
CA ASP A 18 19.35 2.84 2.93
C ASP A 18 18.85 3.69 4.12
N LYS A 19 19.69 4.58 4.67
CA LYS A 19 19.25 5.60 5.65
C LYS A 19 18.25 6.58 5.03
N GLU A 20 18.54 7.09 3.84
CA GLU A 20 17.63 7.99 3.11
C GLU A 20 16.29 7.28 2.81
N ASP A 21 16.34 6.00 2.43
CA ASP A 21 15.15 5.18 2.19
C ASP A 21 14.34 4.93 3.48
N VAL A 22 15.00 4.68 4.63
CA VAL A 22 14.32 4.58 5.95
C VAL A 22 13.62 5.90 6.31
N GLU A 23 14.26 7.04 6.10
CA GLU A 23 13.65 8.35 6.37
C GLU A 23 12.42 8.58 5.50
N LEU A 24 12.49 8.19 4.23
CA LEU A 24 11.34 8.27 3.32
C LEU A 24 10.19 7.36 3.79
N ILE A 25 10.49 6.13 4.21
CA ILE A 25 9.49 5.21 4.79
C ILE A 25 8.84 5.84 6.03
N ARG A 26 9.63 6.40 6.96
CA ARG A 26 9.11 7.06 8.17
C ARG A 26 8.18 8.23 7.84
N LEU A 27 8.56 9.05 6.85
CA LEU A 27 7.74 10.17 6.40
C LEU A 27 6.35 9.70 5.92
N VAL A 28 6.29 8.67 5.08
CA VAL A 28 5.01 8.16 4.54
C VAL A 28 4.23 7.29 5.54
N MET A 29 4.91 6.73 6.55
CA MET A 29 4.25 6.02 7.65
C MET A 29 3.58 6.94 8.66
N ASN A 30 3.97 8.22 8.73
CA ASN A 30 3.36 9.21 9.64
C ASN A 30 1.94 9.67 9.21
N TYR A 31 1.26 8.89 8.36
CA TYR A 31 -0.10 9.18 7.92
C TYR A 31 -1.12 9.16 9.08
N ASN A 32 -0.84 8.39 10.15
CA ASN A 32 -1.67 8.37 11.36
C ASN A 32 -1.70 9.71 12.10
N GLY A 33 -0.75 10.61 11.83
CA GLY A 33 -0.76 11.97 12.33
C GLY A 33 -1.63 12.93 11.51
N MET A 34 -2.22 12.49 10.39
CA MET A 34 -3.08 13.33 9.57
C MET A 34 -4.47 13.49 10.21
N THR A 35 -4.88 14.74 10.38
CA THR A 35 -6.22 15.11 10.85
C THR A 35 -7.12 15.46 9.68
N PHE A 36 -8.32 14.90 9.67
CA PHE A 36 -9.33 15.16 8.64
C PHE A 36 -10.52 15.88 9.27
N SER A 37 -11.13 16.81 8.54
CA SER A 37 -12.32 17.51 9.02
C SER A 37 -13.58 16.64 8.85
N SER A 38 -13.56 15.71 7.90
CA SER A 38 -14.64 14.75 7.68
C SER A 38 -14.17 13.47 6.99
N VAL A 39 -15.02 12.43 6.99
CA VAL A 39 -14.79 11.19 6.22
C VAL A 39 -14.71 11.45 4.72
N LYS A 40 -15.36 12.51 4.20
CA LYS A 40 -15.27 12.87 2.78
C LYS A 40 -13.84 13.24 2.39
N ASP A 41 -13.08 13.81 3.31
CA ASP A 41 -11.68 14.20 3.08
C ASP A 41 -10.77 12.97 2.89
N LEU A 42 -11.20 11.79 3.36
CA LEU A 42 -10.51 10.52 3.12
C LEU A 42 -10.77 9.96 1.72
N ASN A 43 -11.89 10.37 1.10
CA ASN A 43 -12.33 9.88 -0.21
C ASN A 43 -11.96 10.80 -1.37
N VAL A 44 -11.08 11.79 -1.17
CA VAL A 44 -10.60 12.67 -2.23
C VAL A 44 -9.42 12.08 -3.01
N ASN A 45 -9.28 12.50 -4.27
CA ASN A 45 -8.20 12.09 -5.17
C ASN A 45 -6.79 12.29 -4.58
N MET A 46 -6.58 13.34 -3.79
CA MET A 46 -5.29 13.60 -3.13
C MET A 46 -4.91 12.48 -2.16
N MET A 47 -5.85 11.99 -1.36
CA MET A 47 -5.59 10.90 -0.41
C MET A 47 -5.28 9.59 -1.13
N VAL A 48 -6.03 9.28 -2.20
CA VAL A 48 -5.76 8.10 -3.03
C VAL A 48 -4.35 8.16 -3.63
N LYS A 49 -3.94 9.31 -4.17
CA LYS A 49 -2.59 9.52 -4.70
C LYS A 49 -1.50 9.40 -3.65
N PHE A 50 -1.73 9.97 -2.46
CA PHE A 50 -0.80 9.85 -1.35
C PHE A 50 -0.63 8.38 -0.92
N LEU A 51 -1.73 7.63 -0.81
CA LEU A 51 -1.70 6.22 -0.42
C LEU A 51 -1.02 5.35 -1.50
N SER A 52 -1.25 5.64 -2.78
CA SER A 52 -0.53 4.98 -3.90
C SER A 52 0.98 5.26 -3.86
N LEU A 53 1.38 6.48 -3.51
CA LEU A 53 2.80 6.81 -3.33
C LEU A 53 3.38 6.07 -2.11
N ARG A 54 2.63 6.06 -1.00
CA ARG A 54 3.01 5.40 0.24
C ARG A 54 3.28 3.91 0.04
N GLU A 55 2.39 3.17 -0.63
CA GLU A 55 2.61 1.74 -0.87
C GLU A 55 3.86 1.48 -1.71
N LYS A 56 4.08 2.27 -2.79
CA LYS A 56 5.25 2.12 -3.67
C LYS A 56 6.55 2.38 -2.94
N ILE A 57 6.54 3.28 -1.96
CA ILE A 57 7.68 3.54 -1.09
C ILE A 57 7.87 2.41 -0.09
N ILE A 58 6.83 2.08 0.70
CA ILE A 58 6.97 1.18 1.84
C ILE A 58 7.45 -0.20 1.40
N TYR A 59 6.80 -0.82 0.42
CA TYR A 59 7.12 -2.21 0.05
C TYR A 59 8.46 -2.30 -0.66
N SER A 60 8.63 -1.55 -1.76
CA SER A 60 9.84 -1.61 -2.58
C SER A 60 11.11 -1.20 -1.81
N LYS A 61 11.03 -0.13 -1.00
CA LYS A 61 12.20 0.33 -0.24
C LYS A 61 12.57 -0.62 0.89
N MET A 62 11.58 -1.21 1.55
CA MET A 62 11.85 -2.21 2.59
C MET A 62 12.57 -3.43 2.04
N VAL A 63 12.12 -3.94 0.89
CA VAL A 63 12.79 -5.06 0.20
C VAL A 63 14.22 -4.67 -0.15
N SER A 64 14.44 -3.50 -0.76
CA SER A 64 15.79 -3.01 -1.08
C SER A 64 16.70 -2.91 0.16
N ILE A 65 16.22 -2.35 1.28
CA ILE A 65 17.02 -2.22 2.52
C ILE A 65 17.45 -3.60 3.03
N VAL A 66 16.52 -4.55 3.04
CA VAL A 66 16.75 -5.92 3.51
C VAL A 66 17.74 -6.66 2.61
N GLU A 67 17.65 -6.49 1.29
CA GLU A 67 18.56 -7.11 0.32
C GLU A 67 19.97 -6.49 0.30
N ASN A 68 20.10 -5.22 0.65
CA ASN A 68 21.39 -4.52 0.66
C ASN A 68 22.16 -4.67 2.00
N THR A 69 21.49 -5.13 3.06
CA THR A 69 22.05 -5.15 4.42
C THR A 69 22.23 -6.58 4.91
N GLU A 70 23.48 -7.07 4.96
CA GLU A 70 23.81 -8.46 5.34
C GLU A 70 23.16 -8.91 6.67
N LYS A 71 23.15 -8.03 7.67
CA LYS A 71 22.52 -8.29 8.98
C LYS A 71 21.01 -8.59 8.90
N LEU A 72 20.35 -8.22 7.80
CA LEU A 72 18.92 -8.40 7.57
C LEU A 72 18.60 -9.55 6.61
N TYR A 73 19.58 -10.29 6.07
CA TYR A 73 19.34 -11.29 5.03
C TYR A 73 18.34 -12.39 5.41
N HIS A 74 18.23 -12.70 6.69
CA HIS A 74 17.23 -13.63 7.22
C HIS A 74 15.77 -13.16 7.04
N TRP A 75 15.55 -11.89 6.71
CA TRP A 75 14.24 -11.32 6.38
C TRP A 75 13.95 -11.27 4.87
N ILE A 76 14.88 -11.63 3.97
CA ILE A 76 14.70 -11.45 2.51
C ILE A 76 13.42 -12.14 2.01
N ASP A 77 13.25 -13.42 2.35
CA ASP A 77 12.08 -14.19 1.89
C ASP A 77 10.78 -13.59 2.43
N PHE A 78 10.78 -13.20 3.70
CA PHE A 78 9.64 -12.54 4.33
C PHE A 78 9.32 -11.20 3.65
N ALA A 79 10.32 -10.35 3.38
CA ALA A 79 10.13 -9.03 2.78
C ALA A 79 9.52 -9.14 1.38
N ARG A 80 10.05 -10.05 0.55
CA ARG A 80 9.55 -10.32 -0.80
C ARG A 80 8.12 -10.88 -0.78
N GLN A 81 7.85 -11.84 0.10
CA GLN A 81 6.51 -12.40 0.26
C GLN A 81 5.52 -11.34 0.75
N TRP A 82 5.92 -10.49 1.69
CA TRP A 82 5.09 -9.42 2.23
C TRP A 82 4.70 -8.40 1.16
N GLU A 83 5.64 -7.97 0.32
CA GLU A 83 5.36 -7.13 -0.85
C GLU A 83 4.41 -7.83 -1.83
N ALA A 84 4.74 -9.07 -2.25
CA ALA A 84 3.93 -9.80 -3.22
C ALA A 84 2.50 -10.04 -2.74
N HIS A 85 2.33 -10.45 -1.48
CA HIS A 85 1.01 -10.69 -0.88
C HIS A 85 0.16 -9.42 -0.78
N TRP A 86 0.74 -8.23 -0.63
CA TRP A 86 -0.04 -6.99 -0.65
C TRP A 86 -0.75 -6.81 -2.00
N TYR A 87 -0.01 -6.95 -3.10
CA TYR A 87 -0.54 -6.81 -4.45
C TYR A 87 -1.48 -7.95 -4.82
N GLU A 88 -1.15 -9.18 -4.44
CA GLU A 88 -2.00 -10.36 -4.65
C GLU A 88 -3.38 -10.17 -3.99
N ARG A 89 -3.42 -9.71 -2.73
CA ARG A 89 -4.67 -9.45 -2.02
C ARG A 89 -5.54 -8.42 -2.74
N ASN A 90 -4.95 -7.35 -3.26
CA ASN A 90 -5.67 -6.35 -4.05
C ASN A 90 -6.22 -6.95 -5.36
N SER A 91 -5.46 -7.79 -6.06
CA SER A 91 -5.92 -8.50 -7.24
C SER A 91 -7.13 -9.39 -6.95
N ILE A 92 -7.03 -10.23 -5.91
CA ILE A 92 -8.11 -11.13 -5.51
C ILE A 92 -9.38 -10.34 -5.13
N MET A 93 -9.23 -9.23 -4.40
CA MET A 93 -10.36 -8.38 -4.06
C MET A 93 -11.01 -7.74 -5.30
N ALA A 94 -10.22 -7.27 -6.27
CA ALA A 94 -10.74 -6.73 -7.52
C ALA A 94 -11.49 -7.78 -8.34
N ASP A 95 -10.97 -9.01 -8.44
CA ASP A 95 -11.64 -10.10 -9.15
C ASP A 95 -12.96 -10.49 -8.50
N ASN A 96 -13.01 -10.51 -7.16
CA ASN A 96 -14.25 -10.74 -6.42
C ASN A 96 -15.28 -9.62 -6.69
N ILE A 97 -14.86 -8.36 -6.74
CA ILE A 97 -15.74 -7.24 -7.08
C ILE A 97 -16.30 -7.39 -8.50
N LYS A 98 -15.45 -7.71 -9.48
CA LYS A 98 -15.87 -7.95 -10.88
C LYS A 98 -16.88 -9.09 -10.97
N LYS A 99 -16.64 -10.19 -10.26
CA LYS A 99 -17.56 -11.33 -10.20
C LYS A 99 -18.93 -10.92 -9.63
N ILE A 100 -18.96 -10.24 -8.48
CA ILE A 100 -20.20 -9.78 -7.86
C ILE A 100 -20.94 -8.77 -8.75
N ALA A 101 -20.22 -7.85 -9.41
CA ALA A 101 -20.83 -6.92 -10.36
C ALA A 101 -21.53 -7.63 -11.53
N ASN A 102 -20.92 -8.71 -12.02
CA ASN A 102 -21.49 -9.54 -13.08
C ASN A 102 -22.70 -10.37 -12.62
N ASP A 103 -22.69 -10.87 -11.38
CA ASP A 103 -23.80 -11.64 -10.81
C ASP A 103 -25.02 -10.76 -10.49
N TYR A 104 -24.79 -9.47 -10.16
CA TYR A 104 -25.83 -8.52 -9.75
C TYR A 104 -25.97 -7.34 -10.72
N LYS A 105 -26.19 -7.63 -12.01
CA LYS A 105 -26.37 -6.60 -13.05
C LYS A 105 -27.50 -5.63 -12.71
N ASN A 106 -27.31 -4.36 -13.09
CA ASN A 106 -28.25 -3.25 -12.85
C ASN A 106 -28.55 -2.96 -11.37
N LYS A 107 -27.73 -3.46 -10.44
CA LYS A 107 -27.80 -3.11 -9.02
C LYS A 107 -26.69 -2.13 -8.68
N ARG A 108 -26.93 -1.33 -7.63
CA ARG A 108 -25.88 -0.57 -6.96
C ARG A 108 -25.21 -1.48 -5.95
N ILE A 109 -23.89 -1.65 -6.08
CA ILE A 109 -23.08 -2.41 -5.14
C ILE A 109 -22.26 -1.42 -4.33
N VAL A 110 -22.30 -1.55 -3.01
CA VAL A 110 -21.46 -0.77 -2.09
C VAL A 110 -20.31 -1.65 -1.66
N VAL A 111 -19.08 -1.18 -1.90
CA VAL A 111 -17.85 -1.88 -1.54
C VAL A 111 -17.22 -1.18 -0.34
N LEU A 112 -17.13 -1.88 0.79
CA LEU A 112 -16.48 -1.39 1.99
C LEU A 112 -15.09 -2.01 2.08
N VAL A 113 -14.05 -1.17 2.06
CA VAL A 113 -12.65 -1.62 2.06
C VAL A 113 -11.81 -0.75 2.99
N GLY A 114 -10.68 -1.30 3.45
CA GLY A 114 -9.66 -0.52 4.13
C GLY A 114 -9.14 0.59 3.22
N LEU A 115 -8.89 1.76 3.78
CA LEU A 115 -8.48 2.95 3.04
C LEU A 115 -7.23 2.68 2.18
N GLU A 116 -6.29 1.90 2.70
CA GLU A 116 -5.03 1.55 2.05
C GLU A 116 -5.22 0.64 0.82
N HIS A 117 -6.33 -0.10 0.73
CA HIS A 117 -6.64 -0.94 -0.43
C HIS A 117 -7.26 -0.15 -1.58
N LYS A 118 -7.79 1.05 -1.29
CA LYS A 118 -8.51 1.87 -2.27
C LYS A 118 -7.69 2.18 -3.53
N PRO A 119 -6.41 2.61 -3.46
CA PRO A 119 -5.64 2.92 -4.66
C PRO A 119 -5.45 1.70 -5.56
N GLY A 120 -4.98 0.58 -5.00
CA GLY A 120 -4.78 -0.65 -5.78
C GLY A 120 -6.07 -1.17 -6.40
N LEU A 121 -7.20 -1.07 -5.69
CA LEU A 121 -8.50 -1.45 -6.25
C LEU A 121 -8.95 -0.54 -7.37
N LEU A 122 -8.79 0.78 -7.24
CA LEU A 122 -9.13 1.71 -8.31
C LEU A 122 -8.29 1.45 -9.56
N ASP A 123 -6.97 1.25 -9.41
CA ASP A 123 -6.08 0.93 -10.52
C ASP A 123 -6.52 -0.35 -11.26
N LEU A 124 -6.93 -1.39 -10.52
CA LEU A 124 -7.35 -2.68 -11.06
C LEU A 124 -8.79 -2.71 -11.64
N LEU A 125 -9.62 -1.73 -11.28
CA LEU A 125 -11.04 -1.69 -11.64
C LEU A 125 -11.40 -0.56 -12.62
N GLN A 126 -10.61 0.53 -12.70
CA GLN A 126 -10.95 1.71 -13.51
C GLN A 126 -11.11 1.42 -15.01
N GLU A 127 -10.47 0.37 -15.52
CA GLU A 127 -10.54 -0.04 -16.92
C GLU A 127 -11.71 -0.98 -17.21
N SER A 128 -12.52 -1.34 -16.21
CA SER A 128 -13.67 -2.21 -16.39
C SER A 128 -14.75 -1.53 -17.25
N THR A 129 -15.21 -2.22 -18.29
CA THR A 129 -16.36 -1.77 -19.09
C THR A 129 -17.69 -2.31 -18.57
N ASP A 130 -17.67 -3.22 -17.58
CA ASP A 130 -18.84 -3.93 -17.09
C ASP A 130 -19.67 -3.11 -16.07
N PHE A 131 -19.05 -2.11 -15.44
CA PHE A 131 -19.68 -1.27 -14.41
C PHE A 131 -19.04 0.11 -14.33
N VAL A 132 -19.76 1.06 -13.75
CA VAL A 132 -19.27 2.42 -13.48
C VAL A 132 -18.90 2.53 -11.99
N ILE A 133 -17.68 2.97 -11.72
CA ILE A 133 -17.21 3.24 -10.35
C ILE A 133 -17.65 4.64 -9.94
N GLN A 134 -18.22 4.76 -8.74
CA GLN A 134 -18.53 6.05 -8.11
C GLN A 134 -17.85 6.12 -6.74
N GLU A 135 -17.06 7.16 -6.52
CA GLU A 135 -16.51 7.49 -5.20
C GLU A 135 -17.55 8.28 -4.39
N TYR A 136 -17.72 7.94 -3.11
CA TYR A 136 -18.63 8.61 -2.17
C TYR A 136 -17.88 9.32 -1.05
#